data_AF-A0A7W8CKF4-F1
#
_entry.id   AF-A0A7W8CKF4-F1
#
_cell.length_a   1.000
_cell.length_b   1.000
_cell.length_c   1.000
_cell.angle_alpha   90.00
_cell.angle_beta   90.00
_cell.angle_gamma   90.00
#
_symmetry.space_group_name_H-M   'P 1'
#
loop_
_entity.id
_entity.type
_entity.pdbx_description
1 polymer ?
#
loop_
_entity_poly.entity_id
_entity_poly.type
_entity_poly.pdbx_seq_one_letter_code
_entity_poly.pdbx_strand_id
1 'polypeptide(L)' 'MGNRKCYYTNEGFFDRDSQAYIIAEVIENEAGYTPYGVSTQLGAAHVMVDELNDQLGLSRDEVLDIVASSMAASGVPQ' A
#
# COMPACT_ATOMS: atom_id res chain seq x y z
N MET A 1 -9.10 19.60 3.57
CA MET A 1 -8.42 18.75 2.57
C MET A 1 -8.52 17.33 3.07
N GLY A 2 -9.03 16.39 2.26
CA GLY A 2 -9.01 14.97 2.62
C GLY A 2 -7.67 14.37 2.23
N ASN A 3 -7.05 13.58 3.10
CA ASN A 3 -5.81 12.87 2.79
C ASN A 3 -6.10 11.87 1.67
N ARG A 4 -5.23 11.81 0.65
CA ARG A 4 -5.32 10.81 -0.41
C ARG A 4 -4.98 9.45 0.18
N LYS A 5 -5.70 8.40 -0.23
CA LYS A 5 -5.39 7.03 0.15
C LYS A 5 -4.98 6.24 -1.07
N CYS A 6 -4.06 5.32 -0.92
CA CYS A 6 -3.69 4.37 -1.95
C CYS A 6 -3.54 2.97 -1.36
N TYR A 7 -3.50 1.97 -2.23
CA TYR A 7 -3.19 0.61 -1.85
C TYR A 7 -1.78 0.28 -2.33
N TYR A 8 -1.06 -0.51 -1.53
CA TYR A 8 0.30 -0.93 -1.84
C TYR A 8 0.56 -2.35 -1.36
N THR A 9 1.38 -3.08 -2.12
CA THR A 9 1.89 -4.40 -1.73
C THR A 9 3.26 -4.61 -2.36
N ASN A 10 4.14 -5.36 -1.69
CA ASN A 10 5.40 -5.83 -2.25
C ASN A 10 5.83 -7.17 -1.63
N GLU A 11 6.96 -7.71 -2.08
CA GLU A 11 7.50 -8.99 -1.60
C GLU A 11 7.78 -9.02 -0.08
N GLY A 12 8.08 -7.87 0.52
CA GLY A 12 8.30 -7.71 1.95
C GLY A 12 7.02 -7.76 2.80
N PHE A 13 5.84 -7.65 2.19
CA PHE A 13 4.54 -7.80 2.86
C PHE A 13 4.09 -9.28 2.94
N PHE A 14 4.96 -10.22 2.60
CA PHE A 14 4.66 -11.64 2.75
C PHE A 14 4.63 -12.03 4.23
N ASP A 15 3.43 -12.31 4.73
CA ASP A 15 3.21 -12.86 6.05
C ASP A 15 3.39 -14.39 6.02
N ARG A 16 4.34 -14.90 6.81
CA ARG A 16 4.64 -16.33 6.87
C ARG A 16 3.61 -17.13 7.64
N ASP A 17 2.91 -16.52 8.58
CA ASP A 17 1.90 -17.18 9.40
C ASP A 17 0.66 -17.50 8.56
N SER A 18 0.20 -16.52 7.78
CA SER A 18 -0.95 -16.61 6.87
C SER A 18 -0.59 -17.16 5.49
N GLN A 19 0.69 -17.36 5.21
CA GLN A 19 1.24 -17.71 3.88
C GLN A 19 0.67 -16.83 2.75
N ALA A 20 0.57 -15.53 3.00
CA ALA A 20 -0.09 -14.59 2.10
C ALA A 20 0.60 -13.21 2.12
N TYR A 21 0.49 -12.50 1.01
CA TYR A 21 0.92 -11.11 0.84
C TYR A 21 -0.16 -10.17 1.36
N ILE A 22 0.22 -9.29 2.29
CA ILE A 22 -0.66 -8.27 2.84
C ILE A 22 -0.80 -7.12 1.85
N ILE A 23 -2.06 -6.75 1.57
CA ILE A 23 -2.41 -5.54 0.86
C ILE A 23 -2.56 -4.42 1.90
N ALA A 24 -1.67 -3.46 1.83
CA ALA A 24 -1.62 -2.31 2.73
C ALA A 24 -2.44 -1.15 2.16
N GLU A 25 -3.38 -0.63 2.95
CA GLU A 25 -3.97 0.69 2.74
C GLU A 25 -3.06 1.74 3.39
N VAL A 26 -2.61 2.69 2.58
CA VAL A 26 -1.69 3.75 2.97
C VAL A 26 -2.40 5.09 2.77
N ILE A 27 -2.36 5.92 3.80
CA ILE A 27 -2.98 7.25 3.78
C ILE A 27 -1.86 8.30 3.77
N GLU A 28 -2.00 9.28 2.89
CA GLU A 28 -1.07 10.38 2.74
C GLU A 28 -0.90 11.12 4.07
N ASN A 29 0.37 11.36 4.45
CA ASN A 29 0.76 12.02 5.69
C ASN A 29 0.37 11.26 6.98
N GLU A 30 -0.08 10.01 6.89
CA GLU A 30 -0.28 9.16 8.07
C GLU A 30 0.83 8.12 8.17
N ALA A 31 1.36 7.98 9.39
CA ALA A 31 2.40 7.01 9.70
C ALA A 31 1.85 5.59 9.66
N GLY A 32 2.55 4.72 8.93
CA GLY A 32 2.25 3.29 8.85
C GLY A 32 1.20 2.96 7.79
N TYR A 33 0.61 1.78 7.93
CA TYR A 33 -0.40 1.28 7.00
C TYR A 33 -1.47 0.49 7.76
N THR A 34 -2.65 0.40 7.16
CA THR A 34 -3.73 -0.45 7.65
C THR A 34 -3.83 -1.69 6.75
N PRO A 35 -3.85 -2.92 7.29
CA PRO A 35 -4.08 -4.12 6.48
C PRO A 35 -5.51 -4.10 5.93
N TYR A 36 -5.65 -4.02 4.60
CA TYR A 36 -6.95 -4.03 3.93
C TYR A 36 -7.38 -5.44 3.56
N GLY A 37 -6.43 -6.25 3.10
CA GLY A 37 -6.68 -7.61 2.65
C GLY A 37 -5.40 -8.42 2.53
N VAL A 38 -5.53 -9.67 2.11
CA VAL A 38 -4.40 -10.57 1.87
C VAL A 38 -4.62 -11.35 0.58
N SER A 39 -3.53 -11.74 -0.07
CA SER A 39 -3.54 -12.58 -1.27
C SER A 39 -2.44 -13.62 -1.18
N THR A 40 -2.74 -14.88 -1.50
CA THR A 40 -1.74 -15.98 -1.45
C THR A 40 -0.71 -15.90 -2.57
N GLN A 41 -0.94 -15.07 -3.59
CA GLN A 41 -0.05 -14.89 -4.73
C GLN A 41 0.34 -13.42 -4.89
N LEU A 42 1.64 -13.16 -5.03
CA LEU A 42 2.17 -11.80 -5.22
C LEU A 42 1.61 -11.15 -6.48
N GLY A 43 1.55 -11.89 -7.60
CA GLY A 43 1.00 -11.37 -8.86
C GLY A 43 -0.46 -10.96 -8.71
N ALA A 44 -1.27 -11.78 -8.04
CA ALA A 44 -2.67 -11.43 -7.76
C ALA A 44 -2.79 -10.25 -6.79
N ALA A 45 -1.89 -10.13 -5.81
CA ALA A 45 -1.83 -8.97 -4.92
C ALA A 45 -1.54 -7.69 -5.71
N HIS A 46 -0.57 -7.72 -6.63
CA HIS A 46 -0.26 -6.57 -7.50
C HIS A 46 -1.44 -6.18 -8.38
N VAL A 47 -2.13 -7.15 -8.99
CA VAL A 47 -3.33 -6.88 -9.81
C VAL A 47 -4.42 -6.22 -8.97
N MET A 48 -4.73 -6.75 -7.78
CA MET A 48 -5.74 -6.15 -6.90
C MET A 48 -5.37 -4.72 -6.50
N VAL A 49 -4.10 -4.48 -6.16
CA VAL A 49 -3.63 -3.15 -5.78
C VAL A 49 -3.70 -2.17 -6.95
N ASP A 50 -3.35 -2.62 -8.16
CA ASP A 50 -3.46 -1.82 -9.39
C ASP A 50 -4.93 -1.46 -9.69
N GLU A 51 -5.84 -2.45 -9.65
CA GLU A 51 -7.28 -2.23 -9.84
C GLU A 51 -7.90 -1.31 -8.79
N LEU A 52 -7.47 -1.42 -7.52
CA LEU A 52 -7.95 -0.55 -6.45
C LEU A 52 -7.45 0.90 -6.63
N ASN A 53 -6.20 1.09 -7.06
CA ASN A 53 -5.66 2.41 -7.33
C ASN A 53 -6.25 3.03 -8.60
N ASP A 54 -6.51 2.22 -9.64
CA ASP A 54 -7.20 2.65 -10.86
C ASP A 54 -8.62 3.14 -10.57
N GLN A 55 -9.37 2.43 -9.70
CA GLN A 55 -10.68 2.88 -9.21
C GLN A 55 -10.63 4.21 -8.45
N LEU A 56 -9.50 4.52 -7.81
CA LEU A 56 -9.25 5.80 -7.16
C LEU A 56 -8.76 6.88 -8.14
N GLY A 57 -8.53 6.53 -9.40
CA GLY A 57 -7.97 7.42 -10.42
C GLY A 57 -6.50 7.77 -10.16
N LEU A 58 -5.79 6.96 -9.37
CA LEU A 58 -4.41 7.20 -8.99
C LEU A 58 -3.46 6.56 -10.00
N SER A 59 -2.50 7.36 -10.45
CA SER A 59 -1.38 6.83 -11.22
C SER A 59 -0.35 6.20 -10.29
N ARG A 60 0.45 5.26 -10.82
CA ARG A 60 1.54 4.62 -10.08
C ARG A 60 2.51 5.61 -9.41
N ASP A 61 2.76 6.74 -10.06
CA ASP A 61 3.61 7.81 -9.52
C ASP A 61 2.98 8.45 -8.27
N GLU A 62 1.67 8.74 -8.30
CA GLU A 62 0.95 9.27 -7.13
C GLU A 62 0.87 8.24 -5.99
N VAL A 63 0.71 6.95 -6.30
CA VAL A 63 0.76 5.89 -5.29
C VAL A 63 2.11 5.88 -4.58
N LEU A 64 3.21 5.98 -5.34
CA LEU A 64 4.56 6.02 -4.76
C LEU A 64 4.78 7.30 -3.94
N ASP A 65 4.24 8.44 -4.37
CA ASP A 65 4.31 9.71 -3.64
C ASP A 65 3.57 9.65 -2.29
N ILE A 66 2.36 9.08 -2.28
CA ILE A 66 1.57 8.87 -1.04
C ILE A 66 2.30 7.92 -0.09
N VAL A 67 2.83 6.82 -0.62
CA VAL A 67 3.58 5.83 0.15
C VAL A 67 4.87 6.45 0.73
N ALA A 68 5.60 7.24 -0.06
CA ALA A 68 6.77 7.96 0.41
C ALA A 68 6.42 8.98 1.51
N SER A 69 5.31 9.71 1.34
CA SER A 69 4.81 10.68 2.32
C SER A 69 4.41 10.01 3.64
N SER A 70 3.73 8.86 3.58
CA SER A 70 3.39 8.05 4.75
C SER A 70 4.64 7.53 5.48
N MET A 71 5.63 7.03 4.73
CA MET A 71 6.89 6.57 5.31
C MET A 71 7.68 7.72 5.98
N ALA A 72 7.68 8.90 5.37
CA ALA A 72 8.28 10.11 5.95
C ALA A 72 7.55 10.53 7.25
N ALA A 73 6.22 10.44 7.27
CA ALA A 73 5.40 10.72 8.45
C ALA A 73 5.64 9.70 9.58
N SER A 74 5.95 8.44 9.24
CA SER A 74 6.35 7.38 10.19
C SER A 74 7.68 7.65 10.89
N GLY A 75 8.46 8.64 10.45
CA GLY A 75 9.67 9.05 11.14
C GLY A 75 10.74 7.96 11.16
N VAL A 76 10.95 7.26 10.03
CA VAL A 76 12.20 6.50 9.85
C VAL A 76 13.29 7.52 9.56
N PRO A 77 14.20 7.85 10.50
CA PRO A 77 15.40 8.60 10.16
C PRO A 77 16.20 7.78 9.15
N GLN A 78 16.57 8.42 8.03
CA GLN A 78 17.66 7.91 7.18
C GLN A 78 18.95 7.78 7.98
#